data_AF-A0A7W7Z189-F1
#
_entry.id   AF-A0A7W7Z189-F1
#
_cell.length_a   1.000
_cell.length_b   1.000
_cell.length_c   1.000
_cell.angle_alpha   90.00
_cell.angle_beta   90.00
_cell.angle_gamma   90.00
#
_symmetry.space_group_name_H-M   'P 1'
#
loop_
_entity.id
_entity.type
_entity.pdbx_description
1 polymer ?
#
loop_
_entity_poly.entity_id
_entity_poly.type
_entity_poly.pdbx_seq_one_letter_code
_entity_poly.pdbx_strand_id
1 'polypeptide(L)'
;MRLTDLGPICDRAVKLIAAAWLALGLAATAAPADEFRTVPVSAMRVDWRAAVEQLKAEIGTPPAVAAAFSFGPQRRFRGADPRAWPAMLQLNAVTSRLFPGIARSPVPVLLPFDTAALLSDRERGAPDSLSAAHYQSGFRAADLFEAGAAGYDAVFSLPVAITDGLPARLFAKPVEVQITASLLTYDINDPLAGKGEPVKALAALYPDLRRTIREGHVRYAFSRFGVPYVVAIQCVDATPRARRLGCREASPIAERFLKALRVVGGGPARPRHYLPSRLAERPATPSPDFSYRPSGEIIADSGFRGQPGRPDLTVYSQIRFPLERAPAYANSQSFLNWGDCFHRGRVPPPSGKGASYHCKGSSKSLLYDEAAGENYAYPWQDNFCEARELGVGQCASGFGHQGQDIRPSSCTQRSANPDRCEPNKYKVVAVRDGVLLRQPKQQAATLLVNTSNEHIRFRYLHMSPSAMDADGVLSGRRVDEGEPIGLVSNYQDGPGGTTTHLHFDVQVFTRDGWLWVNPYVTLISAYERLLGQRGSEIAPTPPLPAQSRTAPQDPVEPDAPQEGGGD
;
A
#
# COMPACT_ATOMS: atom_id res chain seq x y z
N MET A 1 15.04 60.20 -54.56
CA MET A 1 15.70 61.12 -53.61
C MET A 1 15.61 60.49 -52.23
N ARG A 2 16.77 60.11 -51.69
CA ARG A 2 17.15 59.70 -50.32
C ARG A 2 16.16 58.88 -49.45
N LEU A 3 16.58 57.64 -49.14
CA LEU A 3 16.26 56.96 -47.89
C LEU A 3 16.76 57.82 -46.73
N THR A 4 15.89 58.58 -46.04
CA THR A 4 16.21 59.13 -44.71
C THR A 4 15.01 59.60 -43.89
N ASP A 5 13.79 59.66 -44.44
CA ASP A 5 12.64 60.24 -43.70
C ASP A 5 11.62 59.23 -43.17
N LEU A 6 12.07 58.06 -42.69
CA LEU A 6 11.26 57.11 -41.92
C LEU A 6 11.73 56.92 -40.47
N GLY A 7 12.72 57.71 -40.03
CA GLY A 7 13.40 57.56 -38.74
C GLY A 7 12.59 57.83 -37.46
N PRO A 8 11.66 58.82 -37.40
CA PRO A 8 11.06 59.18 -36.11
C PRO A 8 9.71 58.48 -35.81
N ILE A 9 9.06 57.87 -36.81
CA ILE A 9 7.76 57.19 -36.63
C ILE A 9 7.96 55.71 -36.24
N CYS A 10 9.00 55.05 -36.78
CA CYS A 10 9.33 53.67 -36.40
C CYS A 10 9.79 53.54 -34.95
N ASP A 11 10.44 54.56 -34.38
CA ASP A 11 11.06 54.43 -33.06
C ASP A 11 10.03 54.54 -31.89
N ARG A 12 8.92 55.26 -32.10
CA ARG A 12 7.79 55.27 -31.14
C ARG A 12 6.95 53.99 -31.21
N ALA A 13 6.75 53.44 -32.40
CA ALA A 13 6.02 52.18 -32.58
C ALA A 13 6.78 51.00 -31.98
N VAL A 14 8.11 50.94 -32.17
CA VAL A 14 8.96 49.89 -31.60
C VAL A 14 9.03 49.98 -30.07
N LYS A 15 9.07 51.20 -29.50
CA LYS A 15 9.05 51.39 -28.04
C LYS A 15 7.70 51.04 -27.38
N LEU A 16 6.58 51.33 -28.05
CA LEU A 16 5.25 50.93 -27.57
C LEU A 16 5.00 49.42 -27.69
N ILE A 17 5.51 48.78 -28.75
CA ILE A 17 5.47 47.32 -28.88
C ILE A 17 6.39 46.66 -27.85
N ALA A 18 7.60 47.16 -27.61
CA ALA A 18 8.48 46.64 -26.56
C ALA A 18 7.90 46.79 -25.15
N ALA A 19 7.20 47.91 -24.86
CA ALA A 19 6.50 48.09 -23.58
C ALA A 19 5.27 47.18 -23.44
N ALA A 20 4.53 46.91 -24.52
CA ALA A 20 3.44 45.94 -24.53
C ALA A 20 3.94 44.49 -24.35
N TRP A 21 5.11 44.15 -24.90
CA TRP A 21 5.75 42.85 -24.70
C TRP A 21 6.37 42.69 -23.30
N LEU A 22 6.86 43.77 -22.68
CA LEU A 22 7.28 43.75 -21.27
C LEU A 22 6.09 43.72 -20.29
N ALA A 23 4.94 44.31 -20.64
CA ALA A 23 3.73 44.26 -19.82
C ALA A 23 2.97 42.92 -19.94
N LEU A 24 3.09 42.22 -21.09
CA LEU A 24 2.60 40.83 -21.23
C LEU A 24 3.51 39.79 -20.56
N GLY A 25 4.72 40.17 -20.14
CA GLY A 25 5.68 39.29 -19.46
C GLY A 25 5.51 39.17 -17.94
N LEU A 26 4.53 39.86 -17.33
CA LEU A 26 4.31 39.87 -15.87
C LEU A 26 2.99 39.24 -15.42
N ALA A 27 2.19 38.69 -16.35
CA ALA A 27 1.25 37.64 -16.00
C ALA A 27 2.00 36.32 -16.07
N ALA A 28 2.74 35.99 -15.00
CA ALA A 28 3.04 34.59 -14.71
C ALA A 28 1.69 33.92 -14.48
N THR A 29 1.06 33.49 -15.57
CA THR A 29 0.00 32.49 -15.52
C THR A 29 0.65 31.32 -14.79
N ALA A 30 0.24 31.07 -13.55
CA ALA A 30 0.45 29.79 -12.91
C ALA A 30 0.13 28.74 -13.99
N ALA A 31 1.14 27.99 -14.43
CA ALA A 31 0.89 26.88 -15.33
C ALA A 31 -0.21 26.05 -14.66
N PRO A 32 -1.30 25.68 -15.37
CA PRO A 32 -2.26 24.78 -14.77
C PRO A 32 -1.47 23.55 -14.33
N ALA A 33 -1.40 23.29 -13.03
CA ALA A 33 -0.82 22.08 -12.49
C ALA A 33 -1.32 20.91 -13.33
N ASP A 34 -0.42 20.09 -13.87
CA ASP A 34 -0.77 18.97 -14.74
C ASP A 34 -1.95 18.21 -14.10
N GLU A 35 -3.02 18.01 -14.88
CA GLU A 35 -4.28 17.55 -14.33
C GLU A 35 -4.12 16.16 -13.69
N PHE A 36 -4.50 16.03 -12.41
CA PHE A 36 -4.50 14.76 -11.71
C PHE A 36 -5.38 13.74 -12.43
N ARG A 37 -4.90 12.50 -12.51
CA ARG A 37 -5.57 11.44 -13.26
C ARG A 37 -5.76 10.19 -12.42
N THR A 38 -6.89 9.51 -12.61
CA THR A 38 -7.11 8.21 -11.98
C THR A 38 -6.20 7.17 -12.62
N VAL A 39 -5.78 6.19 -11.82
CA VAL A 39 -5.04 5.03 -12.30
C VAL A 39 -5.91 4.19 -13.26
N PRO A 40 -5.38 3.73 -14.41
CA PRO A 40 -6.08 2.75 -15.24
C PRO A 40 -6.10 1.38 -14.56
N VAL A 41 -7.21 0.66 -14.70
CA VAL A 41 -7.39 -0.67 -14.09
C VAL A 41 -7.82 -1.67 -15.15
N SER A 42 -7.01 -2.70 -15.30
CA SER A 42 -7.28 -3.85 -16.17
C SER A 42 -8.15 -4.88 -15.47
N ALA A 43 -9.11 -5.44 -16.21
CA ALA A 43 -10.00 -6.49 -15.75
C ALA A 43 -9.70 -7.81 -16.47
N MET A 44 -9.50 -8.87 -15.69
CA MET A 44 -9.18 -10.20 -16.19
C MET A 44 -10.45 -10.98 -16.57
N ARG A 45 -10.29 -12.05 -17.35
CA ARG A 45 -11.38 -12.96 -17.71
C ARG A 45 -11.16 -14.31 -17.05
N VAL A 46 -12.13 -14.72 -16.24
CA VAL A 46 -12.07 -15.97 -15.49
C VAL A 46 -12.48 -17.16 -16.35
N ASP A 47 -11.69 -18.24 -16.32
CA ASP A 47 -12.02 -19.54 -16.88
C ASP A 47 -12.60 -20.48 -15.81
N TRP A 48 -13.92 -20.36 -15.61
CA TRP A 48 -14.66 -21.22 -14.67
C TRP A 48 -14.72 -22.69 -15.11
N ARG A 49 -14.56 -22.98 -16.41
CA ARG A 49 -14.51 -24.35 -16.89
C ARG A 49 -13.25 -25.03 -16.38
N ALA A 50 -12.11 -24.37 -16.52
CA ALA A 50 -10.83 -24.87 -16.00
C ALA A 50 -10.86 -25.06 -14.47
N ALA A 51 -11.52 -24.15 -13.73
CA ALA A 51 -11.69 -24.28 -12.28
C ALA A 51 -12.52 -25.52 -11.89
N VAL A 52 -13.62 -25.79 -12.60
CA VAL A 52 -14.48 -26.96 -12.35
C VAL A 52 -13.80 -28.27 -12.75
N GLU A 53 -13.02 -28.29 -13.84
CA GLU A 53 -12.22 -29.47 -14.20
C GLU A 53 -11.14 -29.77 -13.14
N GLN A 54 -10.49 -28.74 -12.60
CA GLN A 54 -9.55 -28.93 -11.50
C GLN A 54 -10.26 -29.44 -10.23
N LEU A 55 -11.39 -28.85 -9.86
CA LEU A 55 -12.19 -29.33 -8.72
C LEU A 55 -12.56 -30.80 -8.89
N LYS A 56 -12.98 -31.20 -10.09
CA LYS A 56 -13.30 -32.60 -10.42
C LYS A 56 -12.11 -33.54 -10.20
N ALA A 57 -10.91 -33.11 -10.59
CA ALA A 57 -9.70 -33.89 -10.35
C ALA A 57 -9.34 -33.98 -8.86
N GLU A 58 -9.56 -32.91 -8.09
CA GLU A 58 -9.26 -32.83 -6.66
C GLU A 58 -10.21 -33.68 -5.80
N ILE A 59 -11.50 -33.72 -6.14
CA ILE A 59 -12.51 -34.47 -5.36
C ILE A 59 -12.84 -35.85 -5.95
N GLY A 60 -12.32 -36.16 -7.14
CA GLY A 60 -12.60 -37.41 -7.86
C GLY A 60 -11.92 -38.65 -7.28
N THR A 61 -11.03 -38.51 -6.29
CA THR A 61 -10.32 -39.66 -5.70
C THR A 61 -11.22 -40.54 -4.84
N PRO A 62 -12.08 -40.01 -3.94
CA PRO A 62 -13.09 -40.79 -3.23
C PRO A 62 -14.41 -40.83 -4.02
N PRO A 63 -14.90 -42.01 -4.48
CA PRO A 63 -16.11 -42.09 -5.30
C PRO A 63 -17.38 -41.55 -4.62
N ALA A 64 -17.49 -41.71 -3.30
CA ALA A 64 -18.63 -41.23 -2.52
C ALA A 64 -18.71 -39.69 -2.51
N VAL A 65 -17.58 -39.03 -2.24
CA VAL A 65 -17.45 -37.57 -2.31
C VAL A 65 -17.75 -37.05 -3.72
N ALA A 66 -17.23 -37.70 -4.75
CA ALA A 66 -17.46 -37.29 -6.14
C ALA A 66 -18.95 -37.35 -6.53
N ALA A 67 -19.70 -38.32 -6.00
CA ALA A 67 -21.13 -38.46 -6.26
C ALA A 67 -21.98 -37.31 -5.69
N ALA A 68 -21.46 -36.57 -4.70
CA ALA A 68 -22.15 -35.40 -4.15
C ALA A 68 -22.12 -34.17 -5.09
N PHE A 69 -21.31 -34.19 -6.16
CA PHE A 69 -21.09 -33.03 -7.03
C PHE A 69 -21.65 -33.19 -8.45
N SER A 70 -22.20 -32.09 -8.96
CA SER A 70 -22.71 -31.98 -10.33
C SER A 70 -21.83 -31.09 -11.20
N PHE A 71 -20.94 -31.71 -11.98
CA PHE A 71 -19.92 -31.00 -12.79
C PHE A 71 -20.41 -30.50 -14.15
N GLY A 72 -21.56 -30.99 -14.64
CA GLY A 72 -22.12 -30.58 -15.92
C GLY A 72 -22.57 -29.11 -15.89
N PRO A 73 -22.11 -28.25 -16.84
CA PRO A 73 -22.57 -26.87 -16.89
C PRO A 73 -24.05 -26.80 -17.27
N GLN A 74 -24.80 -25.94 -16.59
CA GLN A 74 -26.22 -25.74 -16.85
C GLN A 74 -26.43 -24.73 -17.97
N ARG A 75 -26.59 -25.23 -19.21
CA ARG A 75 -26.70 -24.42 -20.44
C ARG A 75 -27.87 -23.42 -20.45
N ARG A 76 -28.89 -23.63 -19.61
CA ARG A 76 -30.04 -22.72 -19.46
C ARG A 76 -29.67 -21.39 -18.79
N PHE A 77 -28.56 -21.33 -18.06
CA PHE A 77 -28.08 -20.12 -17.40
C PHE A 77 -26.93 -19.49 -18.19
N ARG A 78 -26.83 -18.15 -18.13
CA ARG A 78 -25.67 -17.44 -18.68
C ARG A 78 -24.42 -17.84 -17.90
N GLY A 79 -23.24 -17.85 -18.54
CA GLY A 79 -22.00 -18.26 -17.87
C GLY A 79 -21.60 -17.41 -16.64
N ALA A 80 -22.13 -16.18 -16.54
CA ALA A 80 -21.94 -15.29 -15.39
C ALA A 80 -22.92 -15.55 -14.23
N ASP A 81 -23.93 -16.41 -14.41
CA ASP A 81 -24.87 -16.81 -13.36
C ASP A 81 -24.24 -17.95 -12.53
N PRO A 82 -24.17 -17.84 -11.19
CA PRO A 82 -23.63 -18.89 -10.33
C PRO A 82 -24.26 -20.27 -10.55
N ARG A 83 -25.54 -20.34 -10.95
CA ARG A 83 -26.25 -21.59 -11.23
C ARG A 83 -25.80 -22.28 -12.52
N ALA A 84 -25.01 -21.61 -13.35
CA ALA A 84 -24.36 -22.23 -14.50
C ALA A 84 -23.36 -23.32 -14.08
N TRP A 85 -22.84 -23.25 -12.84
CA TRP A 85 -21.82 -24.16 -12.31
C TRP A 85 -22.25 -24.79 -10.96
N PRO A 86 -23.10 -25.83 -10.97
CA PRO A 86 -23.63 -26.44 -9.74
C PRO A 86 -22.54 -26.94 -8.78
N ALA A 87 -21.47 -27.55 -9.30
CA ALA A 87 -20.36 -28.02 -8.48
C ALA A 87 -19.74 -26.90 -7.62
N MET A 88 -19.62 -25.67 -8.15
CA MET A 88 -19.11 -24.53 -7.39
C MET A 88 -20.09 -24.07 -6.31
N LEU A 89 -21.40 -24.09 -6.60
CA LEU A 89 -22.43 -23.80 -5.59
C LEU A 89 -22.40 -24.81 -4.44
N GLN A 90 -22.28 -26.09 -4.76
CA GLN A 90 -22.17 -27.17 -3.78
C GLN A 90 -20.89 -27.02 -2.95
N LEU A 91 -19.76 -26.70 -3.59
CA LEU A 91 -18.51 -26.41 -2.91
C LEU A 91 -18.65 -25.25 -1.93
N ASN A 92 -19.21 -24.12 -2.38
CA ASN A 92 -19.46 -22.96 -1.53
C ASN A 92 -20.38 -23.30 -0.34
N ALA A 93 -21.38 -24.17 -0.52
CA ALA A 93 -22.24 -24.62 0.57
C ALA A 93 -21.47 -25.40 1.64
N VAL A 94 -20.46 -26.18 1.24
CA VAL A 94 -19.57 -26.92 2.16
C VAL A 94 -18.61 -25.99 2.89
N THR A 95 -18.01 -25.04 2.18
CA THR A 95 -16.85 -24.26 2.68
C THR A 95 -17.23 -22.92 3.31
N SER A 96 -18.43 -22.38 3.04
CA SER A 96 -18.90 -21.09 3.57
C SER A 96 -18.94 -20.99 5.11
N ARG A 97 -19.05 -22.12 5.83
CA ARG A 97 -18.95 -22.15 7.29
C ARG A 97 -17.54 -21.86 7.80
N LEU A 98 -16.53 -22.18 7.01
CA LEU A 98 -15.11 -21.99 7.34
C LEU A 98 -14.57 -20.69 6.76
N PHE A 99 -15.08 -20.30 5.59
CA PHE A 99 -14.71 -19.10 4.86
C PHE A 99 -15.97 -18.28 4.56
N PRO A 100 -16.45 -17.48 5.52
CA PRO A 100 -17.69 -16.72 5.36
C PRO A 100 -17.68 -15.83 4.12
N GLY A 101 -18.69 -15.99 3.27
CA GLY A 101 -18.81 -15.19 2.06
C GLY A 101 -17.88 -15.59 0.91
N ILE A 102 -17.27 -16.77 0.94
CA ILE A 102 -16.42 -17.30 -0.15
C ILE A 102 -17.04 -17.19 -1.55
N ALA A 103 -18.36 -17.31 -1.66
CA ALA A 103 -19.10 -17.16 -2.92
C ALA A 103 -19.12 -15.72 -3.49
N ARG A 104 -18.73 -14.70 -2.69
CA ARG A 104 -18.61 -13.31 -3.15
C ARG A 104 -17.42 -13.09 -4.07
N SER A 105 -16.40 -13.95 -3.98
CA SER A 105 -15.21 -13.86 -4.83
C SER A 105 -15.60 -14.14 -6.30
N PRO A 106 -15.37 -13.18 -7.22
CA PRO A 106 -15.60 -13.37 -8.65
C PRO A 106 -14.51 -14.23 -9.32
N VAL A 107 -13.48 -14.62 -8.56
CA VAL A 107 -12.39 -15.50 -8.99
C VAL A 107 -12.44 -16.83 -8.23
N PRO A 108 -11.98 -17.95 -8.81
CA PRO A 108 -11.88 -19.22 -8.11
C PRO A 108 -10.97 -19.07 -6.89
N VAL A 109 -11.46 -19.49 -5.73
CA VAL A 109 -10.72 -19.34 -4.48
C VAL A 109 -9.76 -20.51 -4.34
N LEU A 110 -8.46 -20.21 -4.31
CA LEU A 110 -7.38 -21.16 -4.06
C LEU A 110 -6.88 -20.99 -2.62
N LEU A 111 -7.01 -22.02 -1.78
CA LEU A 111 -6.52 -22.02 -0.40
C LEU A 111 -5.87 -23.38 -0.09
N PRO A 112 -4.96 -23.46 0.91
CA PRO A 112 -4.38 -24.73 1.35
C PRO A 112 -5.41 -25.52 2.16
N PHE A 113 -6.51 -25.97 1.55
CA PHE A 113 -7.62 -26.63 2.24
C PHE A 113 -8.09 -27.88 1.49
N ASP A 114 -8.01 -29.04 2.13
CA ASP A 114 -8.43 -30.31 1.54
C ASP A 114 -9.92 -30.58 1.76
N THR A 115 -10.74 -30.12 0.81
CA THR A 115 -12.20 -30.34 0.83
C THR A 115 -12.57 -31.82 0.69
N ALA A 116 -11.78 -32.61 -0.05
CA ALA A 116 -12.08 -34.03 -0.26
C ALA A 116 -11.89 -34.83 1.03
N ALA A 117 -10.82 -34.53 1.79
CA ALA A 117 -10.59 -35.10 3.10
C ALA A 117 -11.70 -34.72 4.10
N LEU A 118 -12.09 -33.45 4.14
CA LEU A 118 -13.20 -32.98 4.99
C LEU A 118 -14.49 -33.76 4.73
N LEU A 119 -14.86 -33.93 3.46
CA LEU A 119 -16.11 -34.62 3.10
C LEU A 119 -16.01 -36.12 3.40
N SER A 120 -14.87 -36.75 3.11
CA SER A 120 -14.65 -38.17 3.42
C SER A 120 -14.74 -38.45 4.93
N ASP A 121 -14.21 -37.56 5.76
CA ASP A 121 -14.29 -37.69 7.22
C ASP A 121 -15.72 -37.52 7.74
N ARG A 122 -16.47 -36.56 7.19
CA ARG A 122 -17.89 -36.37 7.53
C ARG A 122 -18.72 -37.60 7.17
N GLU A 123 -18.49 -38.20 6.01
CA GLU A 123 -19.17 -39.45 5.61
C GLU A 123 -18.85 -40.61 6.56
N ARG A 124 -17.63 -40.66 7.11
CA ARG A 124 -17.21 -41.66 8.10
C ARG A 124 -17.66 -41.35 9.53
N GLY A 125 -18.44 -40.30 9.74
CA GLY A 125 -18.90 -39.88 11.07
C GLY A 125 -17.78 -39.37 11.97
N ALA A 126 -16.77 -38.73 11.38
CA ALA A 126 -15.67 -38.15 12.15
C ALA A 126 -16.20 -37.14 13.19
N PRO A 127 -15.51 -37.00 14.35
CA PRO A 127 -15.99 -36.14 15.42
C PRO A 127 -16.08 -34.67 15.01
N ASP A 128 -17.12 -33.97 15.48
CA ASP A 128 -17.28 -32.51 15.31
C ASP A 128 -16.12 -31.70 15.93
N SER A 129 -15.27 -32.33 16.75
CA SER A 129 -14.08 -31.70 17.35
C SER A 129 -12.93 -31.48 16.35
N LEU A 130 -12.98 -32.04 15.14
CA LEU A 130 -11.96 -31.78 14.12
C LEU A 130 -12.05 -30.32 13.63
N SER A 131 -11.09 -29.51 14.05
CA SER A 131 -11.01 -28.11 13.63
C SER A 131 -10.67 -27.96 12.14
N ALA A 132 -10.99 -26.80 11.57
CA ALA A 132 -10.64 -26.46 10.18
C ALA A 132 -9.13 -26.63 9.87
N ALA A 133 -8.26 -26.39 10.87
CA ALA A 133 -6.82 -26.51 10.74
C ALA A 133 -6.37 -27.95 10.39
N HIS A 134 -7.16 -28.97 10.74
CA HIS A 134 -6.89 -30.37 10.41
C HIS A 134 -6.76 -30.57 8.89
N TYR A 135 -7.55 -29.83 8.11
CA TYR A 135 -7.58 -29.90 6.65
C TYR A 135 -6.68 -28.87 5.98
N GLN A 136 -5.88 -28.12 6.73
CA GLN A 136 -5.09 -26.99 6.24
C GLN A 136 -3.59 -27.27 6.09
N SER A 137 -3.21 -28.52 5.81
CA SER A 137 -1.82 -28.90 5.50
C SER A 137 -0.75 -28.45 6.53
N GLY A 138 -1.14 -28.34 7.80
CA GLY A 138 -0.30 -27.90 8.93
C GLY A 138 -0.37 -26.40 9.23
N PHE A 139 -1.06 -25.61 8.42
CA PHE A 139 -1.38 -24.22 8.75
C PHE A 139 -2.49 -24.16 9.81
N ARG A 140 -2.47 -23.10 10.62
CA ARG A 140 -3.61 -22.79 11.51
C ARG A 140 -4.83 -22.43 10.66
N ALA A 141 -6.01 -22.54 11.27
CA ALA A 141 -7.22 -21.95 10.71
C ALA A 141 -6.92 -20.53 10.23
N ALA A 142 -7.40 -20.18 9.04
CA ALA A 142 -7.15 -18.87 8.43
C ALA A 142 -7.38 -17.75 9.44
N ASP A 143 -6.35 -16.94 9.66
CA ASP A 143 -6.41 -15.78 10.55
C ASP A 143 -7.34 -14.70 9.95
N LEU A 144 -7.50 -14.73 8.63
CA LEU A 144 -8.48 -13.93 7.90
C LEU A 144 -8.85 -14.60 6.57
N PHE A 145 -10.11 -14.47 6.18
CA PHE A 145 -10.56 -14.63 4.80
C PHE A 145 -11.55 -13.51 4.47
N GLU A 146 -11.23 -12.66 3.49
CA GLU A 146 -12.15 -11.64 2.97
C GLU A 146 -12.32 -11.78 1.47
N ALA A 147 -13.58 -11.89 1.03
CA ALA A 147 -13.96 -11.93 -0.37
C ALA A 147 -14.94 -10.81 -0.70
N GLY A 148 -14.67 -10.12 -1.81
CA GLY A 148 -15.44 -8.99 -2.31
C GLY A 148 -15.56 -9.03 -3.83
N ALA A 149 -16.04 -7.92 -4.41
CA ALA A 149 -16.46 -7.90 -5.82
C ALA A 149 -15.31 -7.79 -6.84
N ALA A 150 -14.06 -7.60 -6.37
CA ALA A 150 -12.85 -7.66 -7.19
C ALA A 150 -12.11 -8.99 -7.03
N GLY A 151 -12.15 -9.63 -5.86
CA GLY A 151 -11.36 -10.83 -5.59
C GLY A 151 -11.43 -11.27 -4.14
N TYR A 152 -10.36 -11.88 -3.65
CA TYR A 152 -10.23 -12.25 -2.24
C TYR A 152 -8.81 -12.08 -1.72
N ASP A 153 -8.73 -11.96 -0.40
CA ASP A 153 -7.51 -11.96 0.40
C ASP A 153 -7.67 -12.94 1.55
N ALA A 154 -6.63 -13.72 1.82
CA ALA A 154 -6.60 -14.62 2.95
C ALA A 154 -5.23 -14.61 3.62
N VAL A 155 -5.24 -14.82 4.94
CA VAL A 155 -4.05 -14.83 5.78
C VAL A 155 -4.04 -16.14 6.58
N PHE A 156 -2.90 -16.84 6.54
CA PHE A 156 -2.68 -18.08 7.27
C PHE A 156 -1.38 -18.00 8.05
N SER A 157 -1.32 -18.66 9.19
CA SER A 157 -0.10 -18.77 9.98
C SER A 157 0.42 -20.20 10.04
N LEU A 158 1.70 -20.40 9.71
CA LEU A 158 2.39 -21.67 9.95
C LEU A 158 3.01 -21.69 11.35
N PRO A 159 2.60 -22.59 12.27
CA PRO A 159 3.19 -22.69 13.59
C PRO A 159 4.68 -23.05 13.57
N VAL A 160 5.38 -22.72 14.67
CA VAL A 160 6.81 -23.06 14.84
C VAL A 160 7.04 -24.58 14.89
N ALA A 161 6.10 -25.32 15.49
CA ALA A 161 6.19 -26.76 15.69
C ALA A 161 6.11 -27.59 14.40
N ILE A 162 5.68 -27.00 13.27
CA ILE A 162 5.58 -27.73 12.00
C ILE A 162 6.94 -27.70 11.30
N THR A 163 7.64 -28.84 11.34
CA THR A 163 8.97 -29.02 10.73
C THR A 163 8.95 -30.00 9.55
N ASP A 164 7.91 -30.81 9.41
CA ASP A 164 7.85 -31.88 8.42
C ASP A 164 7.98 -31.36 6.99
N GLY A 165 9.01 -31.80 6.27
CA GLY A 165 9.27 -31.38 4.89
C GLY A 165 9.70 -29.93 4.75
N LEU A 166 10.15 -29.27 5.83
CA LEU A 166 10.71 -27.93 5.83
C LEU A 166 12.16 -27.96 6.34
N PRO A 167 13.06 -27.11 5.80
CA PRO A 167 14.38 -26.91 6.38
C PRO A 167 14.31 -26.39 7.82
N ALA A 168 15.38 -26.60 8.58
CA ALA A 168 15.52 -26.02 9.91
C ALA A 168 15.41 -24.49 9.84
N ARG A 169 14.72 -23.90 10.83
CA ARG A 169 14.42 -22.47 10.90
C ARG A 169 14.82 -21.91 12.27
N LEU A 170 15.46 -20.74 12.27
CA LEU A 170 15.82 -19.97 13.45
C LEU A 170 14.69 -19.07 13.94
N PHE A 171 13.88 -18.53 13.02
CA PHE A 171 12.75 -17.67 13.37
C PHE A 171 11.76 -18.38 14.31
N ALA A 172 11.49 -17.74 15.45
CA ALA A 172 10.83 -18.36 16.61
C ALA A 172 9.34 -18.02 16.75
N LYS A 173 8.73 -17.38 15.74
CA LYS A 173 7.30 -17.02 15.72
C LYS A 173 6.57 -17.72 14.57
N PRO A 174 5.24 -17.85 14.63
CA PRO A 174 4.46 -18.30 13.49
C PRO A 174 4.76 -17.43 12.26
N VAL A 175 4.81 -18.05 11.08
CA VAL A 175 5.05 -17.33 9.82
C VAL A 175 3.72 -17.08 9.14
N GLU A 176 3.39 -15.80 8.98
CA GLU A 176 2.21 -15.34 8.25
C GLU A 176 2.42 -15.49 6.74
N VAL A 177 1.45 -16.09 6.07
CA VAL A 177 1.40 -16.27 4.63
C VAL A 177 0.12 -15.64 4.12
N GLN A 178 0.26 -14.65 3.26
CA GLN A 178 -0.86 -13.97 2.61
C GLN A 178 -1.05 -14.55 1.21
N ILE A 179 -2.30 -14.74 0.80
CA ILE A 179 -2.66 -14.98 -0.59
C ILE A 179 -3.73 -13.99 -1.03
N THR A 180 -3.51 -13.37 -2.18
CA THR A 180 -4.46 -12.48 -2.83
C THR A 180 -4.70 -12.96 -4.25
N ALA A 181 -5.96 -12.96 -4.68
CA ALA A 181 -6.32 -13.11 -6.07
C ALA A 181 -7.30 -12.02 -6.46
N SER A 182 -7.14 -11.46 -7.65
CA SER A 182 -7.95 -10.33 -8.09
C SER A 182 -8.32 -10.46 -9.55
N LEU A 183 -9.57 -10.13 -9.84
CA LEU A 183 -10.06 -9.85 -11.19
C LEU A 183 -9.49 -8.54 -11.73
N LEU A 184 -9.07 -7.62 -10.84
CA LEU A 184 -8.58 -6.30 -11.17
C LEU A 184 -7.06 -6.22 -10.96
N THR A 185 -6.34 -5.63 -11.91
CA THR A 185 -4.93 -5.25 -11.76
C THR A 185 -4.75 -3.79 -12.12
N TYR A 186 -3.98 -3.07 -11.31
CA TYR A 186 -3.68 -1.67 -11.54
C TYR A 186 -2.51 -1.53 -12.53
N ASP A 187 -2.72 -0.73 -13.56
CA ASP A 187 -1.76 -0.51 -14.63
C ASP A 187 -0.86 0.67 -14.25
N ILE A 188 0.18 0.37 -13.46
CA ILE A 188 1.17 1.36 -13.01
C ILE A 188 2.49 1.22 -13.79
N ASN A 189 3.23 2.33 -13.90
CA ASN A 189 4.58 2.28 -14.44
C ASN A 189 5.55 1.73 -13.38
N ASP A 190 5.78 0.42 -13.42
CA ASP A 190 6.69 -0.25 -12.49
C ASP A 190 7.96 -0.72 -13.22
N PRO A 191 9.14 -0.14 -12.90
CA PRO A 191 10.39 -0.48 -13.57
C PRO A 191 10.87 -1.91 -13.26
N LEU A 192 10.32 -2.55 -12.24
CA LEU A 192 10.67 -3.91 -11.83
C LEU A 192 9.63 -4.97 -12.27
N ALA A 193 8.59 -4.56 -12.99
CA ALA A 193 7.51 -5.46 -13.38
C ALA A 193 8.02 -6.65 -14.20
N GLY A 194 7.55 -7.86 -13.88
CA GLY A 194 7.85 -9.08 -14.61
C GLY A 194 9.30 -9.58 -14.50
N LYS A 195 10.15 -8.97 -13.66
CA LYS A 195 11.57 -9.36 -13.48
C LYS A 195 11.79 -10.51 -12.48
N GLY A 196 10.73 -11.21 -12.08
CA GLY A 196 10.85 -12.33 -11.15
C GLY A 196 11.53 -13.58 -11.71
N GLU A 197 12.09 -14.38 -10.82
CA GLU A 197 12.79 -15.62 -11.13
C GLU A 197 11.81 -16.77 -11.36
N PRO A 198 11.95 -17.58 -12.42
CA PRO A 198 11.15 -18.79 -12.59
C PRO A 198 11.37 -19.81 -11.46
N VAL A 199 10.29 -20.38 -10.91
CA VAL A 199 10.38 -21.41 -9.86
C VAL A 199 10.29 -22.82 -10.47
N LYS A 200 11.44 -23.35 -10.90
CA LYS A 200 11.52 -24.63 -11.63
C LYS A 200 10.85 -25.81 -10.91
N ALA A 201 10.98 -25.88 -9.58
CA ALA A 201 10.41 -26.96 -8.77
C ALA A 201 8.88 -27.05 -8.83
N LEU A 202 8.20 -25.97 -9.23
CA LEU A 202 6.74 -25.88 -9.29
C LEU A 202 6.21 -25.61 -10.70
N ALA A 203 7.07 -25.58 -11.72
CA ALA A 203 6.69 -25.24 -13.10
C ALA A 203 5.64 -26.20 -13.70
N ALA A 204 5.59 -27.46 -13.25
CA ALA A 204 4.57 -28.41 -13.68
C ALA A 204 3.17 -28.05 -13.15
N LEU A 205 3.09 -27.44 -11.96
CA LEU A 205 1.82 -26.99 -11.37
C LEU A 205 1.47 -25.57 -11.83
N TYR A 206 2.48 -24.70 -11.93
CA TYR A 206 2.33 -23.27 -12.23
C TYR A 206 3.43 -22.85 -13.23
N PRO A 207 3.19 -22.98 -14.54
CA PRO A 207 4.22 -22.76 -15.56
C PRO A 207 4.79 -21.33 -15.60
N ASP A 208 3.97 -20.34 -15.24
CA ASP A 208 4.34 -18.92 -15.22
C ASP A 208 4.72 -18.41 -13.83
N LEU A 209 4.87 -19.30 -12.84
CA LEU A 209 5.22 -18.92 -11.48
C LEU A 209 6.57 -18.19 -11.41
N ARG A 210 6.52 -17.00 -10.84
CA ARG A 210 7.67 -16.12 -10.60
C ARG A 210 7.84 -15.85 -9.11
N ARG A 211 9.09 -15.96 -8.66
CA ARG A 211 9.52 -15.56 -7.32
C ARG A 211 10.22 -14.20 -7.38
N THR A 212 9.83 -13.28 -6.51
CA THR A 212 10.49 -11.99 -6.33
C THR A 212 10.75 -11.75 -4.86
N ILE A 213 11.85 -11.08 -4.53
CA ILE A 213 12.04 -10.44 -3.22
C ILE A 213 11.97 -8.94 -3.46
N ARG A 214 10.97 -8.28 -2.88
CA ARG A 214 10.72 -6.86 -3.10
C ARG A 214 9.91 -6.28 -1.95
N GLU A 215 10.22 -5.05 -1.55
CA GLU A 215 9.43 -4.27 -0.59
C GLU A 215 9.15 -5.03 0.72
N GLY A 216 10.20 -5.70 1.25
CA GLY A 216 10.13 -6.45 2.50
C GLY A 216 9.33 -7.77 2.42
N HIS A 217 9.11 -8.30 1.22
CA HIS A 217 8.37 -9.55 1.02
C HIS A 217 9.08 -10.47 0.04
N VAL A 218 9.00 -11.78 0.28
CA VAL A 218 9.13 -12.77 -0.77
C VAL A 218 7.74 -13.02 -1.35
N ARG A 219 7.61 -12.92 -2.67
CA ARG A 219 6.34 -13.05 -3.39
C ARG A 219 6.45 -14.12 -4.45
N TYR A 220 5.38 -14.88 -4.61
CA TYR A 220 5.20 -15.93 -5.59
C TYR A 220 3.96 -15.59 -6.40
N ALA A 221 4.17 -15.02 -7.59
CA ALA A 221 3.12 -14.58 -8.49
C ALA A 221 2.92 -15.60 -9.63
N PHE A 222 1.68 -15.96 -9.91
CA PHE A 222 1.32 -16.89 -10.98
C PHE A 222 -0.08 -16.63 -11.51
N SER A 223 -0.37 -17.12 -12.71
CA SER A 223 -1.72 -17.07 -13.28
C SER A 223 -2.39 -18.43 -13.16
N ARG A 224 -3.67 -18.44 -12.79
CA ARG A 224 -4.52 -19.64 -12.85
C ARG A 224 -5.92 -19.23 -13.28
N PHE A 225 -6.58 -20.04 -14.09
CA PHE A 225 -7.95 -19.77 -14.54
C PHE A 225 -8.12 -18.38 -15.19
N GLY A 226 -7.08 -17.86 -15.84
CA GLY A 226 -7.08 -16.53 -16.48
C GLY A 226 -6.94 -15.33 -15.55
N VAL A 227 -6.65 -15.53 -14.25
CA VAL A 227 -6.47 -14.45 -13.27
C VAL A 227 -5.16 -14.58 -12.48
N PRO A 228 -4.59 -13.46 -11.99
CA PRO A 228 -3.39 -13.45 -11.16
C PRO A 228 -3.67 -13.87 -9.71
N TYR A 229 -2.74 -14.65 -9.15
CA TYR A 229 -2.64 -15.00 -7.74
C TYR A 229 -1.26 -14.64 -7.25
N VAL A 230 -1.17 -14.12 -6.03
CA VAL A 230 0.10 -13.82 -5.39
C VAL A 230 0.09 -14.36 -3.97
N VAL A 231 1.07 -15.21 -3.67
CA VAL A 231 1.40 -15.62 -2.30
C VAL A 231 2.56 -14.78 -1.81
N ALA A 232 2.44 -14.15 -0.65
CA ALA A 232 3.44 -13.26 -0.09
C ALA A 232 3.72 -13.58 1.38
N ILE A 233 4.99 -13.47 1.77
CA ILE A 233 5.45 -13.59 3.15
C ILE A 233 6.37 -12.41 3.43
N GLN A 234 6.09 -11.65 4.49
CA GLN A 234 6.97 -10.57 4.94
C GLN A 234 8.28 -11.15 5.46
N CYS A 235 9.41 -10.66 4.95
CA CYS A 235 10.73 -11.16 5.30
C CYS A 235 11.82 -10.12 5.00
N VAL A 236 13.00 -10.33 5.59
CA VAL A 236 14.19 -9.52 5.32
C VAL A 236 15.18 -10.36 4.50
N ASP A 237 15.75 -9.78 3.44
CA ASP A 237 16.78 -10.44 2.64
C ASP A 237 18.16 -10.32 3.30
N ALA A 238 18.28 -10.91 4.48
CA ALA A 238 19.47 -10.89 5.31
C ALA A 238 19.62 -12.23 6.06
N THR A 239 20.71 -12.36 6.82
CA THR A 239 20.93 -13.51 7.70
C THR A 239 19.76 -13.64 8.69
N PRO A 240 19.08 -14.80 8.74
CA PRO A 240 17.95 -14.99 9.65
C PRO A 240 18.35 -14.87 11.12
N ARG A 241 17.42 -14.38 11.96
CA ARG A 241 17.58 -14.33 13.43
C ARG A 241 16.29 -14.82 14.10
N ALA A 242 16.35 -15.14 15.39
CA ALA A 242 15.18 -15.64 16.14
C ALA A 242 13.94 -14.72 16.08
N ARG A 243 14.15 -13.40 15.99
CA ARG A 243 13.09 -12.37 15.90
C ARG A 243 12.93 -11.78 14.50
N ARG A 244 13.67 -12.25 13.49
CA ARG A 244 13.64 -11.69 12.13
C ARG A 244 13.66 -12.81 11.11
N LEU A 245 12.54 -12.98 10.40
CA LEU A 245 12.38 -13.98 9.37
C LEU A 245 13.21 -13.61 8.13
N GLY A 246 14.17 -14.46 7.78
CA GLY A 246 14.93 -14.30 6.54
C GLY A 246 14.15 -14.78 5.32
N CYS A 247 14.27 -14.11 4.18
CA CYS A 247 13.57 -14.53 2.95
C CYS A 247 13.97 -15.94 2.46
N ARG A 248 15.16 -16.42 2.85
CA ARG A 248 15.61 -17.80 2.63
C ARG A 248 14.80 -18.83 3.45
N GLU A 249 14.39 -18.49 4.67
CA GLU A 249 13.54 -19.36 5.51
C GLU A 249 12.06 -19.27 5.10
N ALA A 250 11.63 -18.11 4.60
CA ALA A 250 10.27 -17.91 4.11
C ALA A 250 9.98 -18.68 2.81
N SER A 251 10.96 -18.80 1.91
CA SER A 251 10.76 -19.38 0.57
C SER A 251 10.23 -20.84 0.61
N PRO A 252 10.80 -21.78 1.40
CA PRO A 252 10.25 -23.14 1.52
C PRO A 252 8.83 -23.20 2.08
N ILE A 253 8.45 -22.25 2.94
CA ILE A 253 7.10 -22.17 3.52
C ILE A 253 6.10 -21.75 2.45
N ALA A 254 6.45 -20.76 1.62
CA ALA A 254 5.63 -20.35 0.49
C ALA A 254 5.46 -21.50 -0.52
N GLU A 255 6.51 -22.25 -0.82
CA GLU A 255 6.43 -23.41 -1.72
C GLU A 255 5.55 -24.54 -1.16
N ARG A 256 5.59 -24.78 0.16
CA ARG A 256 4.66 -25.70 0.83
C ARG A 256 3.21 -25.21 0.66
N PHE A 257 2.96 -23.92 0.90
CA PHE A 257 1.65 -23.31 0.76
C PHE A 257 1.11 -23.46 -0.67
N LEU A 258 1.94 -23.17 -1.68
CA LEU A 258 1.59 -23.30 -3.10
C LEU A 258 1.22 -24.74 -3.47
N LYS A 259 1.96 -25.75 -2.99
CA LYS A 259 1.66 -27.17 -3.26
C LYS A 259 0.34 -27.63 -2.65
N ALA A 260 -0.08 -26.99 -1.55
CA ALA A 260 -1.30 -27.31 -0.84
C ALA A 260 -2.55 -26.64 -1.44
N LEU A 261 -2.41 -25.69 -2.38
CA LEU A 261 -3.54 -24.98 -2.95
C LEU A 261 -4.51 -25.93 -3.68
N ARG A 262 -5.79 -25.78 -3.36
CA ARG A 262 -6.94 -26.48 -3.93
C ARG A 262 -8.05 -25.48 -4.27
N VAL A 263 -9.00 -25.85 -5.11
CA VAL A 263 -10.20 -25.05 -5.36
C VAL A 263 -11.15 -25.21 -4.18
N VAL A 264 -11.45 -24.10 -3.49
CA VAL A 264 -12.24 -24.10 -2.24
C VAL A 264 -13.56 -23.33 -2.36
N GLY A 265 -13.72 -22.55 -3.43
CA GLY A 265 -14.97 -21.85 -3.70
C GLY A 265 -14.85 -20.73 -4.72
N GLY A 266 -15.68 -19.72 -4.55
CA GLY A 266 -15.88 -18.61 -5.49
C GLY A 266 -17.09 -18.85 -6.40
N GLY A 267 -17.50 -17.82 -7.12
CA GLY A 267 -18.61 -17.92 -8.06
C GLY A 267 -18.46 -16.98 -9.25
N PRO A 268 -18.97 -17.37 -10.43
CA PRO A 268 -18.94 -16.48 -11.57
C PRO A 268 -19.70 -15.18 -11.27
N ALA A 269 -19.12 -14.09 -11.76
CA ALA A 269 -19.73 -12.77 -11.69
C ALA A 269 -19.88 -12.19 -13.10
N ARG A 270 -20.56 -11.05 -13.19
CA ARG A 270 -20.65 -10.30 -14.45
C ARG A 270 -19.23 -9.91 -14.91
N PRO A 271 -18.90 -10.10 -16.20
CA PRO A 271 -17.62 -9.65 -16.74
C PRO A 271 -17.38 -8.17 -16.46
N ARG A 272 -16.13 -7.83 -16.17
CA ARG A 272 -15.68 -6.45 -15.98
C ARG A 272 -15.00 -5.96 -17.26
N HIS A 273 -14.98 -4.64 -17.43
CA HIS A 273 -14.28 -3.98 -18.53
C HIS A 273 -13.09 -3.20 -17.98
N TYR A 274 -12.13 -2.95 -18.87
CA TYR A 274 -11.03 -2.03 -18.60
C TYR A 274 -11.59 -0.67 -18.14
N LEU A 275 -11.02 -0.15 -17.06
CA LEU A 275 -11.32 1.18 -16.54
C LEU A 275 -10.21 2.12 -17.01
N PRO A 276 -10.46 3.00 -18.00
CA PRO A 276 -9.44 3.92 -18.49
C PRO A 276 -9.11 4.97 -17.43
N SER A 277 -7.89 5.51 -17.50
CA SER A 277 -7.51 6.71 -16.76
C SER A 277 -8.42 7.89 -17.13
N ARG A 278 -8.93 8.58 -16.11
CA ARG A 278 -9.82 9.75 -16.24
C ARG A 278 -9.25 10.91 -15.46
N LEU A 279 -9.71 12.13 -15.75
CA LEU A 279 -9.41 13.28 -14.90
C LEU A 279 -10.01 13.06 -13.51
N ALA A 280 -9.21 13.29 -12.48
CA ALA A 280 -9.66 13.20 -11.10
C ALA A 280 -10.53 14.42 -10.77
N GLU A 281 -11.67 14.18 -10.12
CA GLU A 281 -12.54 15.26 -9.67
C GLU A 281 -11.86 16.09 -8.58
N ARG A 282 -11.88 17.40 -8.76
CA ARG A 282 -11.33 18.39 -7.84
C ARG A 282 -12.31 19.58 -7.75
N PRO A 283 -12.40 20.25 -6.59
CA PRO A 283 -13.19 21.47 -6.47
C PRO A 283 -12.79 22.52 -7.52
N ALA A 284 -13.75 23.36 -7.92
CA ALA A 284 -13.51 24.45 -8.86
C ALA A 284 -13.01 25.73 -8.16
N THR A 285 -13.48 25.98 -6.93
CA THR A 285 -13.13 27.16 -6.14
C THR A 285 -11.70 27.08 -5.63
N PRO A 286 -10.80 28.03 -5.97
CA PRO A 286 -9.45 28.06 -5.40
C PRO A 286 -9.46 28.29 -3.89
N SER A 287 -8.54 27.66 -3.17
CA SER A 287 -8.26 27.94 -1.76
C SER A 287 -7.29 29.12 -1.66
N PRO A 288 -7.54 30.10 -0.76
CA PRO A 288 -6.60 31.19 -0.53
C PRO A 288 -5.35 30.74 0.24
N ASP A 289 -5.46 29.66 1.03
CA ASP A 289 -4.43 29.26 1.99
C ASP A 289 -3.71 27.96 1.59
N PHE A 290 -4.45 26.98 1.06
CA PHE A 290 -3.88 25.66 0.79
C PHE A 290 -2.98 25.70 -0.44
N SER A 291 -1.69 25.49 -0.21
CA SER A 291 -0.68 25.30 -1.25
C SER A 291 0.14 24.04 -1.03
N TYR A 292 0.72 23.53 -2.11
CA TYR A 292 1.52 22.30 -2.11
C TYR A 292 2.63 22.38 -3.17
N ARG A 293 3.73 21.68 -2.93
CA ARG A 293 4.80 21.49 -3.92
C ARG A 293 4.44 20.36 -4.90
N PRO A 294 4.95 20.38 -6.13
CA PRO A 294 4.81 19.31 -7.11
C PRO A 294 5.13 17.92 -6.54
N SER A 295 4.39 16.92 -7.02
CA SER A 295 4.67 15.51 -6.72
C SER A 295 6.08 15.12 -7.12
N GLY A 296 6.79 14.38 -6.26
CA GLY A 296 8.19 14.03 -6.42
C GLY A 296 9.21 15.10 -5.97
N GLU A 297 8.77 16.33 -5.65
CA GLU A 297 9.65 17.36 -5.08
C GLU A 297 9.86 17.15 -3.58
N ILE A 298 10.66 16.15 -3.22
CA ILE A 298 11.11 15.93 -1.84
C ILE A 298 12.07 17.02 -1.37
N ILE A 299 12.33 17.10 -0.06
CA ILE A 299 13.31 18.07 0.49
C ILE A 299 14.67 17.85 -0.17
N ALA A 300 15.37 18.92 -0.55
CA ALA A 300 16.68 18.81 -1.18
C ALA A 300 17.65 17.97 -0.31
N ASP A 301 18.37 17.05 -0.95
CA ASP A 301 19.32 16.12 -0.32
C ASP A 301 18.69 15.11 0.67
N SER A 302 17.36 15.00 0.75
CA SER A 302 16.67 14.05 1.65
C SER A 302 16.52 12.64 1.10
N GLY A 303 16.58 12.45 -0.23
CA GLY A 303 16.38 11.15 -0.85
C GLY A 303 17.49 10.14 -0.57
N PHE A 304 17.15 8.85 -0.66
CA PHE A 304 18.11 7.77 -0.40
C PHE A 304 19.28 7.84 -1.39
N ARG A 305 20.50 7.88 -0.86
CA ARG A 305 21.78 8.08 -1.57
C ARG A 305 21.76 9.31 -2.50
N GLY A 306 21.05 10.35 -2.08
CA GLY A 306 20.91 11.60 -2.84
C GLY A 306 20.07 11.48 -4.11
N GLN A 307 19.32 10.38 -4.30
CA GLN A 307 18.40 10.25 -5.42
C GLN A 307 17.23 11.24 -5.29
N PRO A 308 16.69 11.75 -6.42
CA PRO A 308 15.52 12.63 -6.37
C PRO A 308 14.27 11.83 -5.99
N GLY A 309 13.19 12.55 -5.66
CA GLY A 309 11.87 11.96 -5.58
C GLY A 309 11.35 11.54 -6.96
N ARG A 310 10.17 10.91 -6.97
CA ARG A 310 9.52 10.45 -8.20
C ARG A 310 8.20 11.18 -8.40
N PRO A 311 8.06 11.96 -9.48
CA PRO A 311 6.77 12.54 -9.85
C PRO A 311 5.73 11.46 -10.11
N ASP A 312 4.56 11.65 -9.51
CA ASP A 312 3.39 10.81 -9.71
C ASP A 312 2.12 11.64 -9.56
N LEU A 313 1.40 11.84 -10.66
CA LEU A 313 0.16 12.62 -10.72
C LEU A 313 -1.09 11.74 -10.64
N THR A 314 -0.91 10.50 -10.18
CA THR A 314 -1.97 9.49 -10.13
C THR A 314 -2.79 9.61 -8.85
N VAL A 315 -4.11 9.69 -9.00
CA VAL A 315 -5.08 9.48 -7.92
C VAL A 315 -5.47 8.01 -7.95
N TYR A 316 -4.98 7.25 -6.97
CA TYR A 316 -5.16 5.80 -6.94
C TYR A 316 -6.56 5.36 -6.49
N SER A 317 -7.23 6.21 -5.70
CA SER A 317 -8.60 5.99 -5.25
C SER A 317 -9.22 7.33 -4.84
N GLN A 318 -10.52 7.47 -5.03
CA GLN A 318 -11.27 8.60 -4.47
C GLN A 318 -11.55 8.30 -3.00
N ILE A 319 -10.76 8.90 -2.12
CA ILE A 319 -10.83 8.65 -0.67
C ILE A 319 -11.34 9.86 0.10
N ARG A 320 -11.86 9.63 1.31
CA ARG A 320 -11.86 10.64 2.37
C ARG A 320 -10.43 10.82 2.87
N PHE A 321 -10.04 12.04 3.22
CA PHE A 321 -8.74 12.32 3.82
C PHE A 321 -8.57 11.52 5.15
N PRO A 322 -7.36 11.09 5.56
CA PRO A 322 -7.23 10.18 6.71
C PRO A 322 -7.36 10.84 8.09
N LEU A 323 -7.33 12.18 8.20
CA LEU A 323 -7.62 12.90 9.45
C LEU A 323 -9.03 13.47 9.47
N GLU A 324 -9.73 13.39 10.61
CA GLU A 324 -11.14 13.82 10.73
C GLU A 324 -11.34 15.31 10.35
N ARG A 325 -10.36 16.18 10.57
CA ARG A 325 -10.51 17.63 10.38
C ARG A 325 -9.27 18.26 9.75
N ALA A 326 -9.51 19.34 9.01
CA ALA A 326 -8.50 20.31 8.62
C ALA A 326 -8.25 21.33 9.76
N PRO A 327 -7.08 22.01 9.80
CA PRO A 327 -5.96 21.85 8.89
C PRO A 327 -5.13 20.58 9.16
N ALA A 328 -4.36 20.16 8.16
CA ALA A 328 -3.37 19.09 8.24
C ALA A 328 -2.14 19.46 7.41
N TYR A 329 -0.99 18.84 7.70
CA TYR A 329 0.30 19.22 7.12
C TYR A 329 1.06 17.98 6.64
N ALA A 330 1.12 17.80 5.32
CA ALA A 330 1.90 16.72 4.71
C ALA A 330 3.34 17.20 4.49
N ASN A 331 4.27 16.71 5.30
CA ASN A 331 5.66 17.14 5.31
C ASN A 331 6.56 16.14 6.04
N SER A 332 7.86 16.13 5.71
CA SER A 332 8.86 15.18 6.26
C SER A 332 8.85 15.07 7.79
N GLN A 333 8.84 13.85 8.32
CA GLN A 333 9.17 13.60 9.72
C GLN A 333 10.68 13.75 10.00
N SER A 334 11.55 13.24 9.13
CA SER A 334 13.01 13.18 9.41
C SER A 334 13.79 14.42 9.04
N PHE A 335 13.39 15.15 8.00
CA PHE A 335 14.18 16.22 7.39
C PHE A 335 13.59 17.61 7.62
N LEU A 336 12.63 17.72 8.54
CA LEU A 336 12.06 18.98 9.03
C LEU A 336 12.34 19.17 10.54
N ASN A 337 11.74 20.18 11.16
CA ASN A 337 12.00 20.53 12.56
C ASN A 337 11.76 19.35 13.50
N TRP A 338 12.62 19.21 14.49
CA TRP A 338 12.79 18.04 15.38
C TRP A 338 13.28 16.75 14.70
N GLY A 339 13.16 16.62 13.38
CA GLY A 339 13.54 15.44 12.61
C GLY A 339 14.98 14.97 12.84
N ASP A 340 15.20 13.66 12.73
CA ASP A 340 16.46 12.98 13.03
C ASP A 340 17.46 12.92 11.88
N CYS A 341 17.15 13.55 10.76
CA CYS A 341 17.93 13.52 9.53
C CYS A 341 18.21 12.09 9.04
N PHE A 342 17.32 11.13 9.35
CA PHE A 342 17.52 9.70 9.09
C PHE A 342 18.88 9.20 9.61
N HIS A 343 19.25 9.66 10.81
CA HIS A 343 20.51 9.33 11.48
C HIS A 343 21.80 9.70 10.71
N ARG A 344 21.72 10.50 9.65
CA ARG A 344 22.90 11.04 8.91
C ARG A 344 23.72 12.06 9.72
N GLY A 345 23.20 12.46 10.88
CA GLY A 345 23.82 13.41 11.80
C GLY A 345 23.22 14.82 11.69
N ARG A 346 23.10 15.47 12.86
CA ARG A 346 22.66 16.85 13.04
C ARG A 346 23.86 17.75 13.37
N VAL A 347 23.91 18.95 12.80
CA VAL A 347 25.02 19.90 12.97
C VAL A 347 24.50 21.29 13.34
N PRO A 348 24.94 21.89 14.47
CA PRO A 348 25.50 21.18 15.61
C PRO A 348 24.49 20.17 16.20
N PRO A 349 24.92 19.23 17.05
CA PRO A 349 23.99 18.45 17.86
C PRO A 349 23.09 19.39 18.69
N PRO A 350 21.76 19.20 18.69
CA PRO A 350 20.87 20.07 19.45
C PRO A 350 21.17 20.04 20.95
N SER A 351 21.28 21.21 21.57
CA SER A 351 21.56 21.38 23.00
C SER A 351 20.31 21.50 23.87
N GLY A 352 19.12 21.62 23.27
CA GLY A 352 17.85 21.78 23.95
C GLY A 352 16.74 22.25 23.01
N LYS A 353 15.53 22.44 23.55
CA LYS A 353 14.36 22.92 22.78
C LYS A 353 14.69 24.22 22.05
N GLY A 354 14.34 24.30 20.77
CA GLY A 354 14.55 25.49 19.94
C GLY A 354 15.99 25.71 19.49
N ALA A 355 16.93 24.81 19.83
CA ALA A 355 18.28 24.88 19.28
C ALA A 355 18.24 24.74 17.75
N SER A 356 18.95 25.62 17.06
CA SER A 356 19.11 25.53 15.60
C SER A 356 20.10 24.43 15.24
N TYR A 357 19.75 23.62 14.24
CA TYR A 357 20.61 22.63 13.62
C TYR A 357 20.31 22.53 12.12
N HIS A 358 21.10 21.77 11.39
CA HIS A 358 20.77 21.29 10.06
C HIS A 358 21.23 19.85 9.92
N CYS A 359 20.70 19.13 8.92
CA CYS A 359 21.21 17.80 8.59
C CYS A 359 22.60 17.93 7.95
N LYS A 360 23.54 17.03 8.24
CA LYS A 360 24.92 17.11 7.72
C LYS A 360 25.01 17.25 6.19
N GLY A 361 24.06 16.70 5.45
CA GLY A 361 23.97 16.78 3.98
C GLY A 361 23.12 17.92 3.42
N SER A 362 22.52 18.76 4.27
CA SER A 362 21.62 19.85 3.86
C SER A 362 22.04 21.16 4.54
N SER A 363 21.80 22.29 3.90
CA SER A 363 21.98 23.62 4.50
C SER A 363 20.68 24.20 5.07
N LYS A 364 19.57 23.43 5.08
CA LYS A 364 18.30 23.88 5.65
C LYS A 364 18.43 24.01 7.17
N SER A 365 18.24 25.22 7.69
CA SER A 365 18.16 25.47 9.14
C SER A 365 16.85 24.91 9.69
N LEU A 366 16.95 24.16 10.76
CA LEU A 366 15.88 23.47 11.46
C LEU A 366 15.97 23.79 12.96
N LEU A 367 14.85 23.71 13.65
CA LEU A 367 14.73 23.89 15.09
C LEU A 367 14.48 22.55 15.75
N TYR A 368 15.13 22.32 16.89
CA TYR A 368 14.87 21.16 17.74
C TYR A 368 13.61 21.41 18.59
N ASP A 369 12.47 21.49 17.91
CA ASP A 369 11.15 21.70 18.52
C ASP A 369 10.08 21.14 17.57
N GLU A 370 9.36 20.12 18.02
CA GLU A 370 8.28 19.51 17.25
C GLU A 370 7.13 20.50 17.02
N ALA A 371 6.98 21.53 17.86
CA ALA A 371 5.99 22.60 17.74
C ALA A 371 6.41 23.74 16.80
N ALA A 372 7.60 23.67 16.17
CA ALA A 372 8.07 24.72 15.27
C ALA A 372 7.05 25.01 14.15
N GLY A 373 6.77 26.28 13.89
CA GLY A 373 5.68 26.70 13.01
C GLY A 373 5.72 26.13 11.60
N GLU A 374 6.91 25.89 11.03
CA GLU A 374 7.07 25.29 9.70
C GLU A 374 6.56 23.83 9.64
N ASN A 375 6.50 23.11 10.76
CA ASN A 375 5.83 21.80 10.83
C ASN A 375 4.31 21.91 10.56
N TYR A 376 3.73 23.09 10.77
CA TYR A 376 2.29 23.37 10.71
C TYR A 376 1.99 24.48 9.70
N ALA A 377 2.69 24.47 8.58
CA ALA A 377 2.57 25.47 7.51
C ALA A 377 2.40 24.82 6.13
N TYR A 378 1.78 25.58 5.22
CA TYR A 378 1.85 25.34 3.78
C TYR A 378 3.11 26.02 3.21
N PRO A 379 3.65 25.54 2.07
CA PRO A 379 3.14 24.47 1.21
C PRO A 379 3.38 23.07 1.79
N TRP A 380 2.48 22.12 1.48
CA TRP A 380 2.78 20.69 1.64
C TRP A 380 3.96 20.26 0.78
N GLN A 381 4.63 19.19 1.19
CA GLN A 381 5.75 18.62 0.47
C GLN A 381 5.71 17.09 0.51
N ASP A 382 5.88 16.48 -0.66
CA ASP A 382 6.01 15.04 -0.84
C ASP A 382 7.21 14.51 -0.05
N ASN A 383 7.06 13.36 0.61
CA ASN A 383 8.17 12.68 1.27
C ASN A 383 8.30 11.18 0.91
N PHE A 384 7.59 10.67 -0.09
CA PHE A 384 7.51 9.23 -0.41
C PHE A 384 8.85 8.56 -0.73
N CYS A 385 9.77 9.28 -1.37
CA CYS A 385 11.12 8.78 -1.71
C CYS A 385 12.23 9.39 -0.84
N GLU A 386 11.88 9.99 0.31
CA GLU A 386 12.89 10.37 1.30
C GLU A 386 13.63 9.15 1.82
N ALA A 387 14.85 9.35 2.32
CA ALA A 387 15.70 8.26 2.74
C ALA A 387 15.09 7.48 3.91
N ARG A 388 14.86 6.19 3.64
CA ARG A 388 14.63 5.13 4.60
C ARG A 388 15.26 3.85 4.08
N GLU A 389 15.55 2.92 4.97
CA GLU A 389 15.95 1.55 4.64
C GLU A 389 14.75 0.63 4.34
N LEU A 390 13.72 1.17 3.68
CA LEU A 390 12.54 0.42 3.29
C LEU A 390 12.52 0.26 1.77
N GLY A 391 12.28 -0.97 1.29
CA GLY A 391 12.18 -1.21 -0.15
C GLY A 391 10.95 -0.52 -0.71
N VAL A 392 11.13 0.34 -1.71
CA VAL A 392 10.07 1.04 -2.46
C VAL A 392 10.43 0.96 -3.93
N GLY A 393 9.87 -0.02 -4.66
CA GLY A 393 10.27 -0.24 -6.05
C GLY A 393 9.86 0.90 -7.00
N GLN A 394 9.01 1.82 -6.54
CA GLN A 394 8.67 3.02 -7.29
C GLN A 394 9.79 4.08 -7.23
N CYS A 395 10.61 4.14 -6.19
CA CYS A 395 11.69 5.12 -6.08
C CYS A 395 12.91 4.71 -6.92
N ALA A 396 13.68 5.67 -7.43
CA ALA A 396 14.81 5.42 -8.34
C ALA A 396 15.91 4.54 -7.72
N SER A 397 16.14 4.66 -6.41
CA SER A 397 17.07 3.83 -5.64
C SER A 397 16.53 2.43 -5.33
N GLY A 398 15.21 2.20 -5.49
CA GLY A 398 14.51 1.05 -4.94
C GLY A 398 14.24 1.12 -3.43
N PHE A 399 14.62 2.22 -2.77
CA PHE A 399 14.44 2.47 -1.34
C PHE A 399 13.82 3.84 -1.09
N GLY A 400 12.98 3.97 -0.07
CA GLY A 400 12.30 5.22 0.23
C GLY A 400 11.37 5.10 1.42
N HIS A 401 10.65 6.17 1.71
CA HIS A 401 9.81 6.33 2.89
C HIS A 401 8.52 5.49 2.93
N GLN A 402 8.13 4.83 1.83
CA GLN A 402 6.94 3.95 1.75
C GLN A 402 5.56 4.62 1.95
N GLY A 403 5.47 5.94 2.12
CA GLY A 403 4.22 6.60 2.44
C GLY A 403 4.27 8.12 2.39
N GLN A 404 3.31 8.75 3.08
CA GLN A 404 3.33 10.17 3.39
C GLN A 404 3.10 10.42 4.88
N ASP A 405 3.97 11.23 5.49
CA ASP A 405 3.73 11.72 6.84
C ASP A 405 2.76 12.90 6.81
N ILE A 406 1.83 12.89 7.75
CA ILE A 406 0.77 13.89 7.92
C ILE A 406 0.73 14.31 9.38
N ARG A 407 1.13 15.56 9.65
CA ARG A 407 0.95 16.19 10.95
C ARG A 407 -0.49 16.72 11.08
N PRO A 408 -1.07 16.67 12.30
CA PRO A 408 -2.41 17.18 12.56
C PRO A 408 -2.43 18.72 12.63
N SER A 409 -3.60 19.30 12.89
CA SER A 409 -3.80 20.76 12.89
C SER A 409 -2.89 21.58 13.81
N SER A 410 -2.42 21.03 14.92
CA SER A 410 -1.50 21.74 15.82
C SER A 410 -0.74 20.81 16.76
N CYS A 411 0.35 21.32 17.33
CA CYS A 411 1.10 20.71 18.42
C CYS A 411 0.58 21.20 19.77
N THR A 412 -0.12 20.35 20.55
CA THR A 412 -0.40 20.65 21.96
C THR A 412 0.77 20.14 22.81
N GLN A 413 1.29 20.95 23.74
CA GLN A 413 2.40 20.58 24.63
C GLN A 413 1.92 20.59 26.10
N ARG A 414 2.29 19.57 26.90
CA ARG A 414 1.87 19.44 28.32
C ARG A 414 2.36 20.58 29.22
N SER A 415 3.43 21.25 28.84
CA SER A 415 4.01 22.42 29.52
C SER A 415 4.84 23.23 28.52
N ALA A 416 5.45 24.34 28.94
CA ALA A 416 6.27 25.18 28.05
C ALA A 416 7.61 24.54 27.65
N ASN A 417 8.13 23.60 28.44
CA ASN A 417 9.48 23.06 28.32
C ASN A 417 9.70 21.79 27.44
N PRO A 418 8.71 20.93 27.13
CA PRO A 418 8.94 19.79 26.25
C PRO A 418 9.06 20.28 24.81
N ASP A 419 9.99 19.70 24.07
CA ASP A 419 10.24 19.86 22.64
C ASP A 419 9.30 19.00 21.79
N ARG A 420 8.29 18.36 22.39
CA ARG A 420 7.44 17.35 21.77
C ARG A 420 5.95 17.63 21.88
N CYS A 421 5.19 17.14 20.91
CA CYS A 421 3.74 17.22 20.91
C CYS A 421 3.11 16.10 21.76
N GLU A 422 1.93 16.39 22.31
CA GLU A 422 1.09 15.39 22.97
C GLU A 422 0.46 14.46 21.94
N PRO A 423 0.69 13.13 22.05
CA PRO A 423 0.04 12.17 21.17
C PRO A 423 -1.43 11.96 21.58
N ASN A 424 -2.17 11.27 20.71
CA ASN A 424 -3.54 10.80 20.93
C ASN A 424 -4.58 11.93 21.09
N LYS A 425 -4.44 13.02 20.34
CA LYS A 425 -5.38 14.17 20.37
C LYS A 425 -6.32 14.25 19.17
N TYR A 426 -5.86 13.77 18.01
CA TYR A 426 -6.56 13.94 16.74
C TYR A 426 -6.99 12.60 16.18
N LYS A 427 -8.21 12.53 15.67
CA LYS A 427 -8.77 11.29 15.14
C LYS A 427 -8.24 10.98 13.76
N VAL A 428 -7.88 9.71 13.59
CA VAL A 428 -7.64 9.06 12.30
C VAL A 428 -8.91 8.32 11.93
N VAL A 429 -9.33 8.46 10.68
CA VAL A 429 -10.57 7.87 10.16
C VAL A 429 -10.30 6.94 8.99
N ALA A 430 -11.15 5.94 8.80
CA ALA A 430 -11.12 5.08 7.63
C ALA A 430 -11.36 5.91 6.37
N VAL A 431 -10.45 5.82 5.41
CA VAL A 431 -10.49 6.63 4.18
C VAL A 431 -11.53 6.15 3.15
N ARG A 432 -12.09 4.94 3.35
CA ARG A 432 -13.08 4.26 2.51
C ARG A 432 -13.84 3.23 3.34
N ASP A 433 -14.98 2.77 2.84
CA ASP A 433 -15.60 1.52 3.30
C ASP A 433 -14.64 0.35 3.02
N GLY A 434 -14.45 -0.53 4.00
CA GLY A 434 -13.54 -1.67 3.81
C GLY A 434 -13.46 -2.60 5.00
N VAL A 435 -12.46 -3.49 4.94
CA VAL A 435 -12.17 -4.46 5.99
C VAL A 435 -10.78 -4.21 6.55
N LEU A 436 -10.67 -4.18 7.88
CA LEU A 436 -9.38 -4.05 8.55
C LEU A 436 -8.61 -5.37 8.48
N LEU A 437 -7.31 -5.27 8.24
CA LEU A 437 -6.30 -6.33 8.31
C LEU A 437 -5.28 -5.89 9.36
N ARG A 438 -5.33 -6.52 10.54
CA ARG A 438 -4.43 -6.24 11.66
C ARG A 438 -4.54 -7.32 12.73
N GLN A 439 -3.43 -7.95 13.08
CA GLN A 439 -3.35 -8.81 14.26
C GLN A 439 -3.19 -7.98 15.54
N PRO A 440 -3.56 -8.53 16.72
CA PRO A 440 -3.34 -7.83 17.99
C PRO A 440 -1.89 -7.37 18.15
N LYS A 441 -1.69 -6.18 18.71
CA LYS A 441 -0.39 -5.51 18.92
C LYS A 441 0.38 -5.06 17.68
N GLN A 442 0.00 -5.47 16.47
CA GLN A 442 0.65 -4.97 15.26
C GLN A 442 0.54 -3.44 15.18
N GLN A 443 1.62 -2.80 14.74
CA GLN A 443 1.70 -1.33 14.66
C GLN A 443 0.95 -0.74 13.47
N ALA A 444 0.87 -1.50 12.38
CA ALA A 444 0.15 -1.13 11.18
C ALA A 444 -1.31 -1.57 11.24
N ALA A 445 -2.23 -0.64 10.95
CA ALA A 445 -3.58 -1.00 10.55
C ALA A 445 -3.67 -0.91 9.03
N THR A 446 -4.12 -1.97 8.36
CA THR A 446 -4.37 -1.92 6.91
C THR A 446 -5.87 -1.99 6.63
N LEU A 447 -6.39 -1.07 5.85
CA LEU A 447 -7.75 -1.10 5.32
C LEU A 447 -7.74 -1.68 3.91
N LEU A 448 -8.44 -2.79 3.70
CA LEU A 448 -8.66 -3.43 2.41
C LEU A 448 -9.99 -2.98 1.81
N VAL A 449 -9.92 -2.40 0.61
CA VAL A 449 -11.07 -2.06 -0.22
C VAL A 449 -11.17 -3.07 -1.35
N ASN A 450 -12.26 -3.83 -1.40
CA ASN A 450 -12.50 -4.90 -2.37
C ASN A 450 -13.90 -4.75 -3.00
N THR A 451 -14.02 -3.78 -3.90
CA THR A 451 -15.28 -3.38 -4.55
C THR A 451 -15.32 -3.85 -6.00
N SER A 452 -16.35 -3.45 -6.75
CA SER A 452 -16.45 -3.78 -8.17
C SER A 452 -15.34 -3.21 -9.05
N ASN A 453 -14.75 -2.10 -8.62
CA ASN A 453 -13.85 -1.27 -9.43
C ASN A 453 -12.49 -1.05 -8.76
N GLU A 454 -12.35 -1.43 -7.49
CA GLU A 454 -11.14 -1.19 -6.71
C GLU A 454 -10.76 -2.44 -5.93
N HIS A 455 -9.46 -2.77 -5.99
CA HIS A 455 -8.82 -3.72 -5.09
C HIS A 455 -7.53 -3.10 -4.54
N ILE A 456 -7.66 -2.31 -3.48
CA ILE A 456 -6.63 -1.38 -3.00
C ILE A 456 -6.49 -1.47 -1.47
N ARG A 457 -5.30 -1.25 -0.95
CA ARG A 457 -5.02 -1.21 0.49
C ARG A 457 -4.52 0.16 0.92
N PHE A 458 -4.91 0.57 2.12
CA PHE A 458 -4.41 1.77 2.79
C PHE A 458 -3.80 1.38 4.12
N ARG A 459 -2.57 1.78 4.41
CA ARG A 459 -1.91 1.48 5.70
C ARG A 459 -1.80 2.75 6.53
N TYR A 460 -2.09 2.61 7.82
CA TYR A 460 -2.00 3.66 8.83
C TYR A 460 -0.98 3.24 9.87
N LEU A 461 -0.04 4.12 10.15
CA LEU A 461 1.07 3.88 11.08
C LEU A 461 1.15 4.95 12.16
N HIS A 462 1.98 4.66 13.16
CA HIS A 462 2.25 5.50 14.34
C HIS A 462 1.10 5.77 15.29
N MET A 463 -0.05 5.12 15.10
CA MET A 463 -1.12 5.03 16.10
C MET A 463 -0.73 4.10 17.26
N SER A 464 -1.38 4.21 18.41
CA SER A 464 -1.11 3.33 19.56
C SER A 464 -1.70 1.92 19.36
N PRO A 465 -0.89 0.84 19.35
CA PRO A 465 -1.41 -0.52 19.14
C PRO A 465 -2.34 -0.98 20.26
N SER A 466 -2.07 -0.62 21.51
CA SER A 466 -2.94 -0.96 22.63
C SER A 466 -4.28 -0.25 22.58
N ALA A 467 -4.32 1.00 22.10
CA ALA A 467 -5.58 1.71 21.88
C ALA A 467 -6.36 1.10 20.70
N MET A 468 -5.68 0.80 19.59
CA MET A 468 -6.29 0.12 18.44
C MET A 468 -6.87 -1.25 18.81
N ASP A 469 -6.17 -2.04 19.63
CA ASP A 469 -6.67 -3.32 20.16
C ASP A 469 -7.94 -3.11 21.00
N ALA A 470 -7.93 -2.12 21.91
CA ALA A 470 -9.08 -1.80 22.76
C ALA A 470 -10.30 -1.32 21.96
N ASP A 471 -10.06 -0.59 20.88
CA ASP A 471 -11.10 -0.10 19.98
C ASP A 471 -11.56 -1.17 18.98
N GLY A 472 -10.98 -2.38 19.00
CA GLY A 472 -11.34 -3.48 18.11
C GLY A 472 -10.89 -3.28 16.66
N VAL A 473 -9.81 -2.54 16.43
CA VAL A 473 -9.20 -2.33 15.10
C VAL A 473 -8.38 -3.59 14.75
N LEU A 474 -9.09 -4.66 14.39
CA LEU A 474 -8.56 -6.00 14.20
C LEU A 474 -9.04 -6.61 12.88
N SER A 475 -8.31 -7.62 12.41
CA SER A 475 -8.61 -8.38 11.18
C SER A 475 -10.08 -8.81 11.11
N GLY A 476 -10.72 -8.51 9.98
CA GLY A 476 -12.10 -8.94 9.68
C GLY A 476 -13.18 -7.94 10.09
N ARG A 477 -12.87 -6.91 10.89
CA ARG A 477 -13.82 -5.83 11.18
C ARG A 477 -14.08 -5.01 9.92
N ARG A 478 -15.36 -4.83 9.61
CA ARG A 478 -15.83 -3.88 8.59
C ARG A 478 -15.92 -2.49 9.19
N VAL A 479 -15.53 -1.48 8.41
CA VAL A 479 -15.62 -0.07 8.78
C VAL A 479 -16.18 0.72 7.61
N ASP A 480 -16.90 1.79 7.93
CA ASP A 480 -17.44 2.72 6.94
C ASP A 480 -16.46 3.89 6.71
N GLU A 481 -16.50 4.51 5.54
CA GLU A 481 -15.75 5.74 5.25
C GLU A 481 -16.04 6.82 6.30
N GLY A 482 -14.98 7.37 6.90
CA GLY A 482 -15.06 8.38 7.95
C GLY A 482 -15.18 7.82 9.36
N GLU A 483 -15.32 6.51 9.55
CA GLU A 483 -15.33 5.89 10.88
C GLU A 483 -13.98 6.09 11.58
N PRO A 484 -13.94 6.54 12.85
CA PRO A 484 -12.71 6.61 13.62
C PRO A 484 -12.08 5.23 13.83
N ILE A 485 -10.81 5.08 13.45
CA ILE A 485 -10.03 3.84 13.57
C ILE A 485 -8.75 4.02 14.40
N GLY A 486 -8.59 5.16 15.06
CA GLY A 486 -7.51 5.43 15.98
C GLY A 486 -7.22 6.92 16.12
N LEU A 487 -6.06 7.22 16.70
CA LEU A 487 -5.63 8.58 16.99
C LEU A 487 -4.20 8.79 16.50
N VAL A 488 -3.93 10.00 15.98
CA VAL A 488 -2.58 10.45 15.65
C VAL A 488 -1.71 10.37 16.89
N SER A 489 -0.60 9.66 16.79
CA SER A 489 0.25 9.33 17.93
C SER A 489 1.72 9.32 17.50
N ASN A 490 2.60 8.79 18.33
CA ASN A 490 4.04 8.83 18.16
C ASN A 490 4.70 7.47 18.41
N TYR A 491 3.96 6.40 18.10
CA TYR A 491 4.40 5.04 18.36
C TYR A 491 5.34 4.53 17.26
N GLN A 492 6.53 4.07 17.65
CA GLN A 492 7.43 3.31 16.78
C GLN A 492 8.23 2.38 17.69
N ASP A 493 7.86 1.09 17.70
CA ASP A 493 8.32 0.06 18.65
C ASP A 493 8.10 0.31 20.14
N GLY A 494 7.63 1.51 20.48
CA GLY A 494 7.18 1.93 21.79
C GLY A 494 6.60 3.35 21.72
N PRO A 495 5.90 3.80 22.78
CA PRO A 495 5.41 5.16 22.87
C PRO A 495 6.56 6.17 22.80
N GLY A 496 6.42 7.15 21.91
CA GLY A 496 7.41 8.21 21.74
C GLY A 496 8.64 7.83 20.92
N GLY A 497 8.64 6.71 20.20
CA GLY A 497 9.72 6.32 19.29
C GLY A 497 9.89 7.21 18.05
N THR A 498 8.87 8.02 17.71
CA THR A 498 8.91 8.99 16.60
C THR A 498 8.22 10.31 16.97
N THR A 499 8.06 11.25 16.04
CA THR A 499 7.23 12.45 16.27
C THR A 499 5.73 12.11 16.26
N THR A 500 4.89 13.03 16.70
CA THR A 500 3.44 12.91 16.66
C THR A 500 2.91 13.22 15.26
N HIS A 501 2.61 12.17 14.51
CA HIS A 501 2.10 12.27 13.14
C HIS A 501 1.37 10.97 12.76
N LEU A 502 0.63 11.02 11.66
CA LEU A 502 0.15 9.84 10.98
C LEU A 502 1.08 9.57 9.80
N HIS A 503 1.52 8.33 9.65
CA HIS A 503 2.13 7.87 8.40
C HIS A 503 1.09 7.06 7.63
N PHE A 504 0.89 7.42 6.36
CA PHE A 504 -0.21 6.92 5.52
C PHE A 504 0.28 6.41 4.17
N ASP A 505 -0.10 5.19 3.83
CA ASP A 505 0.40 4.51 2.64
C ASP A 505 -0.72 4.01 1.75
N VAL A 506 -0.40 3.81 0.48
CA VAL A 506 -1.29 3.19 -0.50
C VAL A 506 -0.57 2.00 -1.14
N GLN A 507 -1.25 0.86 -1.24
CA GLN A 507 -0.83 -0.26 -2.07
C GLN A 507 -1.89 -0.60 -3.11
N VAL A 508 -1.45 -0.83 -4.33
CA VAL A 508 -2.29 -1.35 -5.42
C VAL A 508 -1.89 -2.77 -5.79
N PHE A 509 -2.86 -3.58 -6.19
CA PHE A 509 -2.62 -4.94 -6.62
C PHE A 509 -2.24 -4.99 -8.11
N THR A 510 -1.06 -5.51 -8.42
CA THR A 510 -0.59 -5.79 -9.78
C THR A 510 -0.40 -7.29 -9.99
N ARG A 511 0.06 -7.69 -11.17
CA ARG A 511 0.42 -9.10 -11.43
C ARG A 511 1.57 -9.60 -10.56
N ASP A 512 2.40 -8.71 -10.03
CA ASP A 512 3.52 -9.04 -9.14
C ASP A 512 3.17 -8.89 -7.64
N GLY A 513 1.91 -8.53 -7.33
CA GLY A 513 1.36 -8.41 -5.98
C GLY A 513 1.05 -6.99 -5.56
N TRP A 514 0.92 -6.80 -4.25
CA TRP A 514 0.71 -5.48 -3.63
C TRP A 514 1.97 -4.63 -3.75
N LEU A 515 1.90 -3.48 -4.43
CA LEU A 515 3.02 -2.56 -4.61
C LEU A 515 2.72 -1.23 -3.93
N TRP A 516 3.71 -0.69 -3.20
CA TRP A 516 3.65 0.67 -2.65
C TRP A 516 3.63 1.70 -3.79
N VAL A 517 2.75 2.68 -3.67
CA VAL A 517 2.63 3.80 -4.62
C VAL A 517 2.54 5.13 -3.88
N ASN A 518 2.90 6.22 -4.56
CA ASN A 518 2.97 7.53 -3.93
C ASN A 518 1.57 8.04 -3.54
N PRO A 519 1.24 8.21 -2.25
CA PRO A 519 -0.08 8.64 -1.83
C PRO A 519 -0.31 10.15 -1.99
N TYR A 520 0.74 10.94 -2.26
CA TYR A 520 0.72 12.40 -2.10
C TYR A 520 -0.37 13.09 -2.93
N VAL A 521 -0.50 12.77 -4.22
CA VAL A 521 -1.55 13.37 -5.08
C VAL A 521 -2.95 12.85 -4.73
N THR A 522 -3.06 11.61 -4.28
CA THR A 522 -4.32 11.08 -3.73
C THR A 522 -4.74 11.86 -2.48
N LEU A 523 -3.79 12.20 -1.61
CA LEU A 523 -4.01 13.00 -0.40
C LEU A 523 -4.35 14.46 -0.71
N ILE A 524 -3.68 15.11 -1.66
CA ILE A 524 -4.03 16.47 -2.12
C ILE A 524 -5.48 16.48 -2.59
N SER A 525 -5.84 15.57 -3.51
CA SER A 525 -7.21 15.48 -4.05
C SER A 525 -8.26 15.26 -2.94
N ALA A 526 -7.95 14.41 -1.95
CA ALA A 526 -8.83 14.17 -0.80
C ALA A 526 -8.94 15.37 0.14
N TYR A 527 -7.85 16.10 0.36
CA TYR A 527 -7.82 17.28 1.22
C TYR A 527 -8.56 18.45 0.58
N GLU A 528 -8.45 18.64 -0.74
CA GLU A 528 -9.24 19.62 -1.48
C GLU A 528 -10.74 19.38 -1.32
N ARG A 529 -11.18 18.12 -1.44
CA ARG A 529 -12.59 17.75 -1.20
C ARG A 529 -13.01 18.03 0.24
N LEU A 530 -12.13 17.78 1.22
CA LEU A 530 -12.39 18.11 2.62
C LEU A 530 -12.57 19.63 2.84
N LEU A 531 -11.77 20.45 2.16
CA LEU A 531 -11.88 21.91 2.22
C LEU A 531 -13.04 22.48 1.38
N GLY A 532 -13.54 21.70 0.42
CA GLY A 532 -14.42 22.22 -0.64
C GLY A 532 -13.74 23.21 -1.58
N GLN A 533 -12.40 23.23 -1.60
CA GLN A 533 -11.58 24.21 -2.31
C GLN A 533 -10.35 23.53 -2.93
N ARG A 534 -9.87 24.06 -4.06
CA ARG A 534 -8.70 23.58 -4.81
C ARG A 534 -7.43 24.25 -4.33
N GLY A 535 -6.43 23.47 -3.96
CA GLY A 535 -5.12 23.98 -3.57
C GLY A 535 -4.34 24.52 -4.77
N SER A 536 -3.33 25.35 -4.47
CA SER A 536 -2.42 25.91 -5.47
C SER A 536 -1.08 25.19 -5.44
N GLU A 537 -0.67 24.62 -6.58
CA GLU A 537 0.69 24.12 -6.75
C GLU A 537 1.66 25.30 -6.83
N ILE A 538 2.71 25.29 -6.01
CA ILE A 538 3.77 26.30 -6.09
C ILE A 538 4.84 25.88 -7.10
N ALA A 539 5.46 26.86 -7.77
CA ALA A 539 6.53 26.56 -8.72
C ALA A 539 7.67 25.80 -8.02
N PRO A 540 8.26 24.80 -8.69
CA PRO A 540 9.34 24.01 -8.10
C PRO A 540 10.53 24.90 -7.79
N THR A 541 11.20 24.62 -6.67
CA THR A 541 12.43 25.34 -6.35
C THR A 541 13.51 24.98 -7.37
N PRO A 542 14.17 25.97 -8.03
CA PRO A 542 15.22 25.69 -8.98
C PRO A 542 16.31 24.82 -8.34
N PRO A 543 16.83 23.79 -9.02
CA PRO A 543 17.93 23.01 -8.48
C PRO A 543 19.08 23.95 -8.18
N LEU A 544 19.59 23.91 -6.94
CA LEU A 544 20.82 24.62 -6.60
C LEU A 544 21.94 24.12 -7.54
N PRO A 545 22.83 25.00 -8.03
CA PRO A 545 23.94 24.55 -8.85
C PRO A 545 24.69 23.45 -8.12
N ALA A 546 25.08 22.40 -8.86
CA ALA A 546 25.85 21.28 -8.36
C ALA A 546 27.22 21.75 -7.87
N GLN A 547 27.25 22.41 -6.71
CA GLN A 547 28.45 22.49 -5.90
C GLN A 547 28.83 21.05 -5.56
N SER A 548 30.13 20.81 -5.40
CA SER A 548 30.74 19.52 -5.07
C SER A 548 30.21 18.95 -3.74
N ARG A 549 28.94 18.57 -3.70
CA ARG A 549 28.27 17.96 -2.56
C ARG A 549 28.59 16.49 -2.61
N THR A 550 29.28 16.03 -1.58
CA THR A 550 29.48 14.61 -1.36
C THR A 550 28.11 13.98 -1.14
N ALA A 551 27.79 12.90 -1.85
CA ALA A 551 26.53 12.19 -1.65
C ALA A 551 26.35 11.86 -0.15
N PRO A 552 25.16 12.05 0.44
CA PRO A 552 24.91 11.69 1.82
C PRO A 552 25.30 10.23 2.06
N GLN A 553 26.09 9.99 3.10
CA GLN A 553 26.33 8.62 3.58
C GLN A 553 25.09 8.19 4.34
N ASP A 554 24.29 7.33 3.73
CA ASP A 554 23.20 6.66 4.43
C ASP A 554 23.76 5.55 5.32
N PRO A 555 23.17 5.33 6.51
CA PRO A 555 23.43 4.13 7.27
C PRO A 555 23.29 2.90 6.37
N VAL A 556 24.18 1.92 6.57
CA VAL A 556 24.17 0.64 5.85
C VAL A 556 24.11 -0.45 6.92
N GLU A 557 23.05 -0.51 7.73
CA GLU A 557 22.87 -1.66 8.62
C GLU A 557 21.41 -1.88 9.07
N PRO A 558 20.87 -3.12 8.92
CA PRO A 558 19.45 -3.44 9.05
C PRO A 558 18.96 -3.57 10.50
N ASP A 559 19.68 -3.03 11.48
CA ASP A 559 19.25 -3.04 12.88
C ASP A 559 18.47 -1.77 13.27
N ALA A 560 18.17 -0.90 12.30
CA ALA A 560 17.21 0.19 12.47
C ALA A 560 15.76 -0.35 12.51
N PRO A 561 14.90 0.21 13.37
CA PRO A 561 13.50 -0.18 13.47
C PRO A 561 12.78 -0.01 12.14
N GLN A 562 12.23 -1.09 11.60
CA GLN A 562 11.47 -1.05 10.37
C GLN A 562 10.10 -0.41 10.66
N GLU A 563 9.80 0.75 10.09
CA GLU A 563 8.45 1.33 10.14
C GLU A 563 7.43 0.27 9.67
N GLY A 564 6.51 -0.09 10.56
CA GLY A 564 5.48 -1.10 10.30
C GLY A 564 5.98 -2.56 10.21
N GLY A 565 7.23 -2.86 10.56
CA GLY A 565 7.77 -4.23 10.65
C GLY A 565 7.74 -4.85 12.05
N GLY A 566 7.25 -4.11 13.05
CA GLY A 566 7.14 -4.60 14.42
C GLY A 566 5.93 -5.52 14.61
N ASP A 567 6.21 -6.69 15.19
CA ASP A 567 5.22 -7.59 15.80
C ASP A 567 4.20 -6.88 16.69
#